data_AF-A0AA45G946-F1
#
_entry.id   AF-A0AA45G946-F1
#
_cell.length_a   1.000
_cell.length_b   1.000
_cell.length_c   1.000
_cell.angle_alpha   90.00
_cell.angle_beta   90.00
_cell.angle_gamma   90.00
#
_symmetry.space_group_name_H-M   'P 1'
#
loop_
_entity.id
_entity.type
_entity.pdbx_description
1 polymer ?
#
loop_
_entity_poly.entity_id
_entity_poly.type
_entity_poly.pdbx_seq_one_letter_code
_entity_poly.pdbx_strand_id
1 'polypeptide(L)'
;MHNAKAVGLLGYVLLLVGIPFVAVWLALAASAHPEAGWVGAASITTLLVGIACLIVSRRMLTSGRHIDERAEEDPIQPEVTAEEAAEYELHYHGRDTRRDRR
;
A
#
# COMPACT_ATOMS: atom_id res chain seq x y z
N MET A 1 -9.50 -2.15 13.64
CA MET A 1 -8.96 -2.62 12.34
C MET A 1 -10.04 -2.86 11.26
N HIS A 2 -11.25 -3.34 11.61
CA HIS A 2 -12.34 -3.58 10.63
C HIS A 2 -12.73 -2.34 9.79
N ASN A 3 -12.80 -1.16 10.42
CA ASN A 3 -13.20 0.08 9.74
C ASN A 3 -12.22 0.48 8.62
N ALA A 4 -10.92 0.23 8.78
CA ALA A 4 -9.94 0.56 7.75
C ALA A 4 -10.10 -0.32 6.50
N LYS A 5 -10.39 -1.62 6.68
CA LYS A 5 -10.69 -2.54 5.57
C LYS A 5 -11.98 -2.14 4.85
N ALA A 6 -13.02 -1.74 5.58
CA ALA A 6 -14.27 -1.25 5.01
C ALA A 6 -14.08 0.03 4.17
N VAL A 7 -13.27 0.98 4.64
CA VAL A 7 -12.91 2.19 3.87
C VAL A 7 -12.15 1.83 2.59
N GLY A 8 -11.26 0.85 2.64
CA GLY A 8 -10.55 0.35 1.46
C GLY A 8 -11.49 -0.31 0.45
N LEU A 9 -12.42 -1.14 0.93
CA LEU A 9 -13.44 -1.77 0.09
C LEU A 9 -14.35 -0.73 -0.57
N LEU A 10 -14.78 0.29 0.17
CA LEU A 10 -15.56 1.40 -0.38
C LEU A 10 -14.78 2.12 -1.48
N GLY A 11 -13.50 2.43 -1.25
CA GLY A 11 -12.62 3.02 -2.27
C GLY A 11 -12.51 2.16 -3.52
N TYR A 12 -12.38 0.84 -3.37
CA TYR A 12 -12.34 -0.10 -4.48
C TYR A 12 -13.65 -0.13 -5.29
N VAL A 13 -14.81 -0.17 -4.61
CA VAL A 13 -16.13 -0.12 -5.27
C VAL A 13 -16.31 1.20 -6.04
N LEU A 14 -15.88 2.32 -5.46
CA LEU A 14 -15.92 3.63 -6.15
C LEU A 14 -15.09 3.62 -7.43
N LEU A 15 -13.93 2.97 -7.44
CA LEU A 15 -13.13 2.83 -8.66
C LEU A 15 -13.79 1.91 -9.69
N LEU A 16 -14.36 0.78 -9.25
CA LEU A 16 -15.07 -0.15 -10.13
C LEU A 16 -16.25 0.50 -10.86
N VAL A 17 -16.95 1.43 -10.20
CA VAL A 17 -18.07 2.16 -10.81
C VAL A 17 -17.58 3.42 -11.56
N GLY A 18 -16.58 4.10 -11.03
CA GLY A 18 -16.02 5.33 -11.60
C GLY A 18 -15.38 5.12 -12.97
N ILE A 19 -14.67 4.01 -13.19
CA ILE A 19 -14.02 3.70 -14.47
C ILE A 19 -15.05 3.54 -15.61
N PRO A 20 -16.11 2.72 -15.49
CA PRO A 20 -17.20 2.67 -16.47
C PRO A 20 -17.86 4.03 -16.70
N PHE A 21 -17.99 4.86 -15.65
CA PHE A 21 -18.54 6.21 -15.78
C PHE A 21 -17.67 7.12 -16.67
N VAL A 22 -16.36 6.94 -16.70
CA VAL A 22 -15.48 7.62 -17.67
C VAL A 22 -15.81 7.18 -19.10
N ALA A 23 -16.09 5.90 -19.34
CA ALA A 23 -16.48 5.45 -20.68
C ALA A 23 -17.83 6.05 -21.12
N VAL A 24 -18.80 6.13 -20.20
CA VAL A 24 -20.09 6.81 -20.44
C VAL A 24 -19.86 8.30 -20.73
N TRP A 25 -19.03 8.97 -19.93
CA TRP A 25 -18.68 10.37 -20.16
C TRP A 25 -18.06 10.58 -21.55
N LEU A 26 -17.11 9.74 -21.97
CA LEU A 26 -16.48 9.83 -23.28
C LEU A 26 -17.49 9.65 -24.42
N ALA A 27 -18.43 8.72 -24.28
CA ALA A 27 -19.51 8.54 -25.25
C ALA A 27 -20.42 9.78 -25.35
N LEU A 28 -20.82 10.34 -24.21
CA LEU A 28 -21.63 11.56 -24.16
C LEU A 28 -20.89 12.75 -24.77
N ALA A 29 -19.61 12.91 -24.43
CA ALA A 29 -18.75 13.96 -24.97
C ALA A 29 -18.60 13.85 -26.50
N ALA A 30 -18.43 12.63 -27.03
CA ALA A 30 -18.34 12.40 -28.47
C ALA A 30 -19.63 12.79 -29.22
N SER A 31 -20.79 12.63 -28.58
CA SER A 31 -22.10 13.03 -29.14
C SER A 31 -22.47 14.50 -28.89
N ALA A 32 -21.58 15.30 -28.31
CA ALA A 32 -21.85 16.69 -27.87
C ALA A 32 -23.10 16.80 -26.96
N HIS A 33 -23.34 15.78 -26.15
CA HIS A 33 -24.50 15.73 -25.26
C HIS A 33 -24.39 16.83 -24.19
N PRO A 34 -25.47 17.57 -23.87
CA PRO A 34 -25.43 18.68 -22.90
C PRO A 34 -24.94 18.26 -21.52
N GLU A 35 -25.24 17.02 -21.11
CA GLU A 35 -24.85 16.46 -19.80
C GLU A 35 -23.38 16.00 -19.71
N ALA A 36 -22.63 16.02 -20.82
CA ALA A 36 -21.24 15.53 -20.82
C ALA A 36 -20.36 16.27 -19.79
N GLY A 37 -20.58 17.56 -19.57
CA GLY A 37 -19.84 18.33 -18.57
C GLY A 37 -20.03 17.80 -17.15
N TRP A 38 -21.28 17.60 -16.73
CA TRP A 38 -21.62 17.14 -15.39
C TRP A 38 -21.21 15.68 -15.15
N VAL A 39 -21.42 14.80 -16.14
CA VAL A 39 -21.02 13.39 -16.03
C VAL A 39 -19.49 13.27 -15.97
N GLY A 40 -18.77 14.11 -16.72
CA GLY A 40 -17.31 14.22 -16.63
C GLY A 40 -16.84 14.62 -15.24
N ALA A 41 -17.39 15.70 -14.69
CA ALA A 41 -17.07 16.15 -13.33
C ALA A 41 -17.36 15.05 -12.29
N ALA A 42 -18.55 14.43 -12.34
CA ALA A 42 -18.94 13.37 -11.42
C ALA A 42 -18.02 12.15 -11.49
N SER A 43 -17.63 11.71 -12.70
CA SER A 43 -16.71 10.58 -12.89
C SER A 43 -15.33 10.87 -12.30
N ILE A 44 -14.76 12.05 -12.56
CA ILE A 44 -13.48 12.48 -12.01
C ILE A 44 -13.54 12.56 -10.48
N THR A 45 -14.56 13.20 -9.92
CA THR A 45 -14.73 13.30 -8.47
C THR A 45 -14.85 11.92 -7.83
N THR A 46 -15.62 11.01 -8.43
CA THR A 46 -15.77 9.64 -7.94
C THR A 46 -14.43 8.90 -7.89
N LEU A 47 -13.60 9.04 -8.93
CA LEU A 47 -12.27 8.43 -8.98
C LEU A 47 -11.35 9.03 -7.91
N LEU A 48 -11.34 10.36 -7.75
CA LEU A 48 -10.52 11.02 -6.73
C LEU A 48 -10.89 10.58 -5.31
N VAL A 49 -12.19 10.50 -5.01
CA VAL A 49 -12.69 10.01 -3.72
C VAL A 49 -12.30 8.54 -3.52
N GLY A 50 -12.46 7.70 -4.55
CA GLY A 50 -12.04 6.30 -4.48
C GLY A 50 -10.55 6.13 -4.16
N ILE A 51 -9.69 6.87 -4.86
CA ILE A 51 -8.23 6.89 -4.61
C ILE A 51 -7.93 7.37 -3.19
N ALA A 52 -8.57 8.46 -2.75
CA ALA A 52 -8.37 9.00 -1.40
C ALA A 52 -8.75 7.98 -0.33
N CYS A 53 -9.88 7.28 -0.48
CA CYS A 53 -10.29 6.21 0.43
C CYS A 53 -9.26 5.08 0.50
N LEU A 54 -8.68 4.66 -0.64
CA LEU A 54 -7.62 3.64 -0.65
C LEU A 54 -6.36 4.12 0.08
N ILE A 55 -5.95 5.36 -0.14
CA ILE A 55 -4.77 5.95 0.53
C ILE A 55 -5.01 6.02 2.05
N VAL A 56 -6.17 6.51 2.47
CA VAL A 56 -6.53 6.61 3.90
C VAL A 56 -6.58 5.22 4.54
N SER A 57 -7.25 4.26 3.89
CA SER A 57 -7.29 2.87 4.34
C SER A 57 -5.89 2.30 4.53
N ARG A 58 -5.00 2.48 3.53
CA ARG A 58 -3.62 2.02 3.60
C ARG A 58 -2.87 2.67 4.76
N ARG A 59 -2.98 4.00 4.92
CA ARG A 59 -2.35 4.75 6.01
C ARG A 59 -2.80 4.20 7.36
N MET A 60 -4.11 4.05 7.58
CA MET A 60 -4.67 3.50 8.83
C MET A 60 -4.18 2.07 9.12
N LEU A 61 -4.04 1.22 8.10
CA LEU A 61 -3.51 -0.14 8.27
C LEU A 61 -2.01 -0.17 8.58
N THR A 62 -1.25 0.79 8.04
CA THR A 62 0.22 0.86 8.25
C THR A 62 0.63 1.62 9.51
N SER A 63 -0.18 2.57 10.00
CA SER A 63 0.18 3.45 11.12
C SER A 63 0.27 2.75 12.47
N GLY A 64 -0.29 1.55 12.61
CA GLY A 64 -0.22 0.74 13.85
C GLY A 64 0.68 -0.48 13.76
N ARG A 65 1.36 -0.71 12.62
CA ARG A 65 2.20 -1.89 12.43
C ARG A 65 3.59 -1.58 13.00
N HIS A 66 3.92 -2.15 14.17
CA HIS A 66 5.29 -2.11 14.68
C HIS A 66 6.18 -2.77 13.63
N ILE A 67 7.26 -2.10 13.25
CA ILE A 67 8.21 -2.59 12.24
C ILE A 67 8.89 -3.89 12.71
N ASP A 68 8.84 -4.17 14.02
CA ASP A 68 9.41 -5.36 14.65
C ASP A 68 8.60 -6.65 14.45
N GLU A 69 7.30 -6.59 14.11
CA GLU A 69 6.48 -7.79 13.81
C GLU A 69 6.69 -8.32 12.38
N ARG A 70 7.66 -7.77 11.63
CA ARG A 70 7.93 -8.16 10.24
C ARG A 70 8.95 -9.29 10.10
N ALA A 71 9.47 -9.81 11.22
CA ALA A 71 10.38 -10.95 11.24
C ALA A 71 9.65 -12.30 11.04
N GLU A 72 8.32 -12.35 11.09
CA GLU A 72 7.58 -13.62 11.22
C GLU A 72 6.85 -14.08 9.94
N GLU A 73 7.09 -13.44 8.79
CA GLU A 73 6.47 -13.83 7.51
C GLU A 73 7.49 -13.99 6.37
N ASP A 74 8.72 -14.43 6.69
CA ASP A 74 9.60 -15.02 5.67
C ASP A 74 9.62 -16.56 5.84
N PRO A 75 8.74 -17.31 5.15
CA PRO A 75 8.72 -18.77 5.21
C PRO A 75 9.98 -19.42 4.59
N ILE A 76 10.92 -18.62 4.06
CA ILE A 76 12.18 -19.09 3.49
C ILE A 76 13.37 -18.79 4.42
N GLN A 77 13.21 -17.97 5.48
CA GLN A 77 14.25 -17.84 6.49
C GLN A 77 14.22 -19.07 7.40
N PRO A 78 15.20 -19.99 7.31
CA PRO A 78 15.31 -21.05 8.30
C PRO A 78 15.55 -20.41 9.67
N GLU A 79 14.90 -20.94 10.70
CA GLU A 79 15.21 -20.60 12.09
C GLU A 79 16.69 -20.93 12.33
N VAL A 80 17.54 -19.92 12.33
CA VAL A 80 18.96 -20.10 12.67
C VAL A 80 18.99 -20.49 14.14
N THR A 81 19.48 -21.69 14.41
CA THR A 81 19.58 -22.17 15.80
C THR A 81 20.56 -21.29 16.58
N ALA A 82 20.39 -21.19 17.90
CA ALA A 82 21.28 -20.38 18.74
C ALA A 82 22.76 -20.82 18.62
N GLU A 83 23.01 -22.08 18.27
CA GLU A 83 24.33 -22.62 17.94
C GLU A 83 24.89 -22.08 16.62
N GLU A 84 24.10 -22.06 15.54
CA GLU A 84 24.52 -21.52 14.24
C GLU A 84 24.77 -20.01 14.28
N ALA A 85 24.01 -19.27 15.09
CA ALA A 85 24.24 -17.84 15.31
C ALA A 85 25.59 -17.58 16.00
N ALA A 86 25.92 -18.38 17.03
CA ALA A 86 27.19 -18.29 17.74
C ALA A 86 28.38 -18.70 16.85
N GLU A 87 28.21 -19.71 16.01
CA GLU A 87 29.22 -20.14 15.04
C GLU A 87 29.48 -19.06 13.97
N TYR A 88 28.44 -18.38 13.49
CA TYR A 88 28.56 -17.26 12.56
C TYR A 88 29.31 -16.06 13.18
N GLU A 89 29.01 -15.70 14.43
CA GLU A 89 29.74 -14.64 15.15
C GLU A 89 31.22 -14.99 15.33
N LEU A 90 31.54 -16.22 15.70
CA LEU A 90 32.91 -16.71 15.85
C LEU A 90 33.68 -16.71 14.52
N HIS A 91 33.01 -17.03 13.40
CA HIS A 91 33.67 -17.17 12.11
C HIS A 91 33.83 -15.83 11.36
N TYR A 92 32.90 -14.88 11.52
CA TYR A 92 32.85 -13.67 10.69
C TYR A 92 33.08 -12.36 11.44
N HIS A 93 32.95 -12.29 12.77
CA HIS A 93 33.28 -11.07 13.54
C HIS A 93 34.75 -11.05 13.98
N GLY A 94 35.64 -11.00 12.98
CA GLY A 94 37.09 -10.84 13.12
C GLY A 94 37.64 -9.54 12.51
N ARG A 95 36.86 -8.45 12.45
CA ARG A 95 37.38 -7.12 12.07
C ARG A 95 37.11 -6.09 13.16
N ASP A 96 38.01 -6.14 14.13
CA ASP A 96 38.33 -5.04 15.04
C ASP A 96 38.63 -3.78 14.21
N THR A 97 37.67 -2.85 14.14
CA THR A 97 37.89 -1.52 13.57
C THR A 97 38.74 -0.71 14.54
N ARG A 98 40.06 -0.92 14.43
CA ARG A 98 41.11 0.08 14.62
C ARG A 98 40.80 1.13 15.67
N ARG A 99 40.88 0.68 16.92
CA ARG A 99 41.37 1.46 18.05
C ARG A 99 42.83 1.86 17.77
N ASP A 100 43.07 2.78 16.83
CA ASP A 100 44.38 3.40 16.60
C ASP A 100 44.28 4.65 15.73
N ARG A 101 44.06 5.80 16.38
CA ARG A 101 44.89 7.02 16.24
C ARG A 101 44.42 8.06 17.26
N ARG A 102 45.27 8.21 18.28
CA ARG A 102 45.39 9.43 19.08
C ARG A 102 45.68 10.63 18.19
#